data_AF-A0A963S5R5-F1
#
_entry.id   AF-A0A963S5R5-F1
#
_cell.length_a   1.000
_cell.length_b   1.000
_cell.length_c   1.000
_cell.angle_alpha   90.00
_cell.angle_beta   90.00
_cell.angle_gamma   90.00
#
_symmetry.space_group_name_H-M   'P 1'
#
loop_
_entity.id
_entity.type
_entity.pdbx_description
1 polymer ?
#
loop_
_entity_poly.entity_id
_entity_poly.type
_entity_poly.pdbx_seq_one_letter_code
_entity_poly.pdbx_strand_id
1 'polypeptide(L)'
;MAFKGLKPIVYGGREVWPLVEGGKGVSATNHASSGAWAAAGGIGTVSAVNADSYDAEGKIVPQVYNAMTRRERHEELIRYAIDGGVEQVRRAYDISNGQGAININVLWEMGGAQAVLEGI
;
A
#
# COMPACT_ATOMS: atom_id res chain seq x y z
N MET A 1 14.08 -25.09 9.33
CA MET A 1 14.87 -24.47 10.42
C MET A 1 13.99 -23.41 11.07
N ALA A 2 13.49 -23.62 12.28
CA ALA A 2 12.78 -22.57 13.00
C ALA A 2 13.80 -21.56 13.54
N PHE A 3 13.62 -20.28 13.23
CA PHE A 3 14.46 -19.20 13.74
C PHE A 3 14.36 -19.20 15.28
N LYS A 4 15.47 -19.37 16.00
CA LYS A 4 15.46 -19.41 17.47
C LYS A 4 15.11 -18.02 18.02
N GLY A 5 13.88 -17.85 18.48
CA GLY A 5 13.46 -16.65 19.23
C GLY A 5 12.20 -15.96 18.71
N LEU A 6 11.71 -16.31 17.52
CA LEU A 6 10.44 -15.79 17.00
C LEU A 6 9.45 -16.94 16.81
N LYS A 7 8.19 -16.69 17.19
CA LYS A 7 7.08 -17.59 16.95
C LYS A 7 6.07 -16.88 16.05
N PRO A 8 5.41 -17.58 15.12
CA PRO A 8 4.30 -17.01 14.39
C PRO A 8 3.21 -16.49 15.33
N ILE A 9 2.50 -15.47 14.89
CA ILE A 9 1.37 -14.85 15.58
C ILE A 9 0.13 -14.92 14.70
N VAL A 10 -1.05 -14.83 15.32
CA VAL A 10 -2.29 -14.60 14.59
C VAL A 10 -2.49 -13.09 14.43
N TYR A 11 -2.50 -12.60 13.20
CA TYR A 11 -2.71 -11.20 12.85
C TYR A 11 -3.82 -11.10 11.81
N GLY A 12 -4.91 -10.37 12.07
CA GLY A 12 -6.02 -10.27 11.11
C GLY A 12 -6.59 -11.63 10.67
N GLY A 13 -6.61 -12.62 11.57
CA GLY A 13 -7.14 -13.97 11.31
C GLY A 13 -6.20 -14.93 10.57
N ARG A 14 -4.93 -14.56 10.33
CA ARG A 14 -3.92 -15.40 9.65
C ARG A 14 -2.65 -15.57 10.48
N GLU A 15 -1.97 -16.69 10.30
CA GLU A 15 -0.67 -16.94 10.92
C GLU A 15 0.45 -16.27 10.11
N VAL A 16 1.26 -15.43 10.76
CA VAL A 16 2.37 -14.68 10.14
C VAL A 16 3.58 -14.63 11.06
N TRP A 17 4.77 -14.40 10.50
CA TRP A 17 5.93 -14.00 11.28
C TRP A 17 5.70 -12.60 11.87
N PRO A 18 6.11 -12.33 13.12
CA PRO A 18 6.01 -11.01 13.75
C PRO A 18 7.10 -10.06 13.22
N LEU A 19 7.28 -10.01 11.90
CA LEU A 19 8.27 -9.20 11.19
C LEU A 19 7.53 -8.27 10.23
N VAL A 20 7.62 -6.98 10.49
CA VAL A 20 6.88 -5.95 9.76
C VAL A 20 7.86 -5.12 8.93
N GLU A 21 7.58 -4.99 7.64
CA GLU A 21 8.21 -3.97 6.80
C GLU A 21 7.72 -2.60 7.28
N GLY A 22 8.62 -1.74 7.73
CA GLY A 22 8.25 -0.38 8.10
C GLY A 22 7.78 0.40 6.87
N GLY A 23 6.56 0.94 6.92
CA GLY A 23 5.99 1.74 5.83
C GLY A 23 6.78 3.03 5.59
N LYS A 24 7.03 3.36 4.33
CA LYS A 24 7.68 4.62 3.92
C LYS A 24 6.75 5.39 2.98
N GLY A 25 6.64 6.69 3.21
CA GLY A 25 5.76 7.58 2.43
C GLY A 25 6.17 7.69 0.95
N VAL A 26 5.29 8.27 0.15
CA VAL A 26 5.56 8.72 -1.24
C VAL A 26 6.06 7.56 -2.12
N SER A 27 5.27 6.48 -2.20
CA SER A 27 5.54 5.29 -3.02
C SER A 27 6.86 4.54 -2.72
N ALA A 28 7.59 4.89 -1.66
CA ALA A 28 8.88 4.26 -1.36
C ALA A 28 8.75 2.81 -0.87
N THR A 29 7.73 2.49 -0.07
CA THR A 29 7.28 1.09 0.11
C THR A 29 6.08 0.84 -0.79
N ASN A 30 6.26 -0.06 -1.76
CA ASN A 30 5.30 -0.31 -2.83
C ASN A 30 4.95 -1.80 -2.91
N HIS A 31 4.11 -2.16 -3.86
CA HIS A 31 3.61 -3.51 -4.04
C HIS A 31 4.73 -4.54 -4.18
N ALA A 32 5.84 -4.18 -4.85
CA ALA A 32 6.94 -5.11 -5.05
C ALA A 32 7.63 -5.46 -3.74
N SER A 33 7.96 -4.47 -2.90
CA SER A 33 8.62 -4.71 -1.62
C SER A 33 7.68 -5.35 -0.60
N SER A 34 6.47 -4.80 -0.44
CA SER A 34 5.49 -5.29 0.53
C SER A 34 4.93 -6.66 0.16
N GLY A 35 4.71 -6.90 -1.13
CA GLY A 35 4.31 -8.22 -1.64
C GLY A 35 5.38 -9.27 -1.39
N ALA A 36 6.66 -8.96 -1.64
CA ALA A 36 7.76 -9.88 -1.36
C ALA A 36 7.91 -10.18 0.15
N TRP A 37 7.68 -9.17 1.00
CA TRP A 37 7.70 -9.35 2.45
C TRP A 37 6.56 -10.26 2.93
N ALA A 38 5.36 -10.07 2.38
CA ALA A 38 4.21 -10.92 2.66
C ALA A 38 4.40 -12.34 2.11
N ALA A 39 4.99 -12.49 0.92
CA ALA A 39 5.34 -13.80 0.32
C ALA A 39 6.28 -14.62 1.22
N ALA A 40 7.16 -13.96 1.96
CA ALA A 40 8.04 -14.59 2.94
C ALA A 40 7.34 -14.95 4.28
N GLY A 41 6.02 -14.73 4.38
CA GLY A 41 5.22 -14.96 5.58
C GLY A 41 5.27 -13.82 6.59
N GLY A 42 5.85 -12.68 6.26
CA GLY A 42 5.87 -11.48 7.10
C GLY A 42 4.66 -10.56 6.88
N ILE A 43 4.77 -9.33 7.38
CA ILE A 43 3.77 -8.28 7.21
C ILE A 43 4.38 -7.15 6.36
N GLY A 44 3.97 -7.04 5.10
CA GLY A 44 4.37 -5.94 4.20
C GLY A 44 3.53 -4.68 4.44
N THR A 45 4.07 -3.49 4.18
CA THR A 45 3.34 -2.23 4.39
C THR A 45 3.44 -1.30 3.19
N VAL A 46 2.38 -1.23 2.39
CA VAL A 46 2.33 -0.34 1.22
C VAL A 46 2.06 1.11 1.63
N SER A 47 2.65 2.05 0.89
CA SER A 47 2.36 3.47 1.04
C SER A 47 1.04 3.82 0.36
N ALA A 48 0.07 4.34 1.12
CA ALA A 48 -1.17 4.92 0.57
C ALA A 48 -1.06 6.45 0.43
N VAL A 49 0.13 7.00 0.60
CA VAL A 49 0.43 8.43 0.44
C VAL A 49 1.01 8.66 -0.95
N ASN A 50 0.23 9.27 -1.84
CA ASN A 50 0.58 9.49 -3.25
C ASN A 50 1.09 8.20 -3.93
N ALA A 51 0.40 7.09 -3.68
CA ALA A 51 0.74 5.80 -4.26
C ALA A 51 0.78 5.85 -5.79
N ASP A 52 1.77 5.17 -6.38
CA ASP A 52 1.84 5.03 -7.84
C ASP A 52 0.70 4.12 -8.33
N SER A 53 0.03 4.52 -9.40
CA SER A 53 -0.81 3.63 -10.21
C SER A 53 -0.10 3.32 -11.53
N TYR A 54 -0.53 2.27 -12.21
CA TYR A 54 0.12 1.76 -13.41
C TYR A 54 -0.89 1.58 -14.55
N ASP A 55 -0.45 1.87 -15.78
CA ASP A 55 -1.23 1.56 -16.98
C ASP A 55 -1.15 0.06 -17.33
N ALA A 56 -1.83 -0.33 -18.42
CA ALA A 56 -1.88 -1.71 -18.87
C ALA A 56 -0.50 -2.26 -19.27
N GLU A 57 0.40 -1.38 -19.67
CA GLU A 57 1.79 -1.66 -20.03
C GLU A 57 2.72 -1.69 -18.80
N GLY A 58 2.19 -1.42 -17.60
CA GLY A 58 2.93 -1.41 -16.35
C GLY A 58 3.80 -0.18 -16.13
N LYS A 59 3.54 0.93 -16.83
CA LYS A 59 4.18 2.23 -16.58
C LYS A 59 3.41 3.03 -15.55
N ILE A 60 4.15 3.81 -14.75
CA ILE A 60 3.55 4.73 -13.77
C ILE A 60 2.68 5.75 -14.49
N VAL A 61 1.44 5.89 -14.04
CA VAL A 61 0.53 6.94 -14.50
C VAL A 61 0.93 8.26 -13.82
N PRO A 62 1.29 9.31 -14.59
CA PRO A 62 1.60 10.60 -14.00
C PRO A 62 0.35 11.23 -13.36
N GLN A 63 0.49 11.76 -12.15
CA GLN A 63 -0.59 12.51 -11.49
C GLN A 63 -0.70 13.91 -12.11
N VAL A 64 -1.58 14.06 -13.10
CA VAL A 64 -1.86 15.34 -13.77
C VAL A 64 -3.20 15.90 -13.29
N TYR A 65 -3.18 17.14 -12.81
CA TYR A 65 -4.34 17.86 -12.29
C TYR A 65 -4.91 18.78 -13.37
N ASN A 66 -6.12 18.50 -13.83
CA ASN A 66 -6.76 19.24 -14.92
C ASN A 66 -7.77 20.27 -14.41
N ALA A 67 -8.25 20.12 -13.17
CA ALA A 67 -9.28 20.99 -12.65
C ALA A 67 -8.80 22.44 -12.47
N MET A 68 -9.73 23.39 -12.49
CA MET A 68 -9.41 24.82 -12.45
C MET A 68 -9.32 25.35 -11.03
N THR A 69 -10.07 24.78 -10.09
CA THR A 69 -10.08 25.24 -8.69
C THR A 69 -9.23 24.36 -7.79
N ARG A 70 -8.72 24.94 -6.69
CA ARG A 70 -7.99 24.19 -5.65
C ARG A 70 -8.79 23.04 -5.07
N ARG A 71 -10.11 23.23 -4.89
CA ARG A 71 -10.98 22.20 -4.31
C ARG A 71 -11.09 21.01 -5.25
N GLU A 72 -11.36 21.24 -6.52
CA GLU A 72 -11.48 20.16 -7.50
C GLU A 72 -10.14 19.45 -7.73
N ARG A 73 -9.01 20.18 -7.70
CA ARG A 73 -7.67 19.54 -7.73
C ARG A 73 -7.39 18.70 -6.49
N HIS A 74 -7.94 19.08 -5.35
CA HIS A 74 -7.86 18.27 -4.14
C HIS A 74 -8.68 16.97 -4.27
N GLU A 75 -9.86 17.05 -4.90
CA GLU A 75 -10.66 15.87 -5.24
C GLU A 75 -9.94 14.97 -6.27
N GLU A 76 -9.24 15.54 -7.26
CA GLU A 76 -8.32 14.80 -8.15
C GLU A 76 -7.21 14.09 -7.38
N LEU A 77 -6.59 14.75 -6.40
CA LEU A 77 -5.52 14.18 -5.59
C LEU A 77 -6.02 12.96 -4.79
N ILE A 78 -7.19 13.08 -4.18
CA ILE A 78 -7.80 11.99 -3.41
C ILE A 78 -8.07 10.79 -4.33
N ARG A 79 -8.61 11.02 -5.54
CA ARG A 79 -8.84 9.93 -6.51
C ARG A 79 -7.55 9.23 -6.90
N TYR A 80 -6.50 9.97 -7.25
CA TYR A 80 -5.19 9.37 -7.54
C TYR A 80 -4.65 8.55 -6.38
N ALA A 81 -4.78 9.03 -5.14
CA ALA A 81 -4.31 8.32 -3.97
C ALA A 81 -5.10 7.03 -3.70
N ILE A 82 -6.42 7.05 -3.89
CA ILE A 82 -7.27 5.84 -3.79
C ILE A 82 -6.91 4.84 -4.88
N ASP A 83 -6.92 5.27 -6.15
CA ASP A 83 -6.64 4.39 -7.29
C ASP A 83 -5.26 3.76 -7.18
N GLY A 84 -4.24 4.57 -6.83
CA GLY A 84 -2.89 4.10 -6.55
C GLY A 84 -2.86 3.13 -5.37
N GLY A 85 -3.48 3.47 -4.24
CA GLY A 85 -3.49 2.63 -3.04
C GLY A 85 -4.11 1.26 -3.30
N VAL A 86 -5.26 1.22 -3.97
CA VAL A 86 -5.94 -0.02 -4.38
C VAL A 86 -5.04 -0.87 -5.28
N GLU A 87 -4.42 -0.25 -6.29
CA GLU A 87 -3.53 -0.95 -7.22
C GLU A 87 -2.30 -1.54 -6.51
N GLN A 88 -1.71 -0.80 -5.57
CA GLN A 88 -0.58 -1.27 -4.77
C GLN A 88 -0.96 -2.48 -3.91
N VAL A 89 -2.11 -2.43 -3.24
CA VAL A 89 -2.59 -3.56 -2.41
C VAL A 89 -2.88 -4.79 -3.28
N ARG A 90 -3.54 -4.62 -4.42
CA ARG A 90 -3.84 -5.74 -5.34
C ARG A 90 -2.57 -6.42 -5.85
N ARG A 91 -1.62 -5.65 -6.38
CA ARG A 91 -0.35 -6.20 -6.88
C ARG A 91 0.48 -6.84 -5.76
N ALA A 92 0.48 -6.25 -4.57
CA ALA A 92 1.17 -6.84 -3.42
C ALA A 92 0.56 -8.21 -3.07
N TYR A 93 -0.77 -8.31 -3.11
CA TYR A 93 -1.49 -9.54 -2.87
C TYR A 93 -1.22 -10.60 -3.94
N ASP A 94 -1.20 -10.19 -5.21
CA ASP A 94 -0.86 -11.09 -6.32
C ASP A 94 0.57 -11.65 -6.18
N ILE A 95 1.53 -10.82 -5.77
CA ILE A 95 2.91 -11.23 -5.50
C ILE A 95 2.97 -12.19 -4.30
N SER A 96 2.23 -11.89 -3.22
CA SER A 96 2.25 -12.72 -2.02
C SER A 96 1.46 -14.02 -2.17
N ASN A 97 0.56 -14.09 -3.16
CA ASN A 97 -0.36 -15.20 -3.39
C ASN A 97 -1.10 -15.60 -2.10
N GLY A 98 -1.59 -14.59 -1.37
CA GLY A 98 -2.30 -14.75 -0.10
C GLY A 98 -1.43 -15.10 1.12
N GLN A 99 -0.11 -15.23 0.97
CA GLN A 99 0.81 -15.42 2.08
C GLN A 99 1.02 -14.11 2.85
N GLY A 100 1.31 -14.24 4.15
CA GLY A 100 1.61 -13.10 5.02
C GLY A 100 0.44 -12.13 5.17
N ALA A 101 0.75 -10.89 5.55
CA ALA A 101 -0.21 -9.79 5.60
C ALA A 101 0.27 -8.57 4.83
N ILE A 102 -0.67 -7.75 4.36
CA ILE A 102 -0.41 -6.49 3.69
C ILE A 102 -1.16 -5.41 4.45
N ASN A 103 -0.42 -4.47 5.01
CA ASN A 103 -0.92 -3.29 5.68
C ASN A 103 -0.77 -2.08 4.77
N ILE A 104 -1.51 -1.03 5.10
CA ILE A 104 -1.38 0.30 4.48
C ILE A 104 -0.77 1.27 5.50
N ASN A 105 0.15 2.11 5.03
CA ASN A 105 0.68 3.25 5.77
C ASN A 105 0.11 4.55 5.19
N VAL A 106 -0.46 5.39 6.05
CA VAL A 106 -1.01 6.71 5.68
C VAL A 106 -0.38 7.79 6.54
N LEU A 107 -0.19 8.97 5.93
CA LEU A 107 0.17 10.20 6.63
C LEU A 107 -1.12 10.92 7.04
N TRP A 108 -1.37 11.03 8.34
CA TRP A 108 -2.63 11.56 8.88
C TRP A 108 -2.87 13.02 8.49
N GLU A 109 -1.81 13.82 8.46
CA GLU A 109 -1.85 15.24 8.12
C GLU A 109 -1.96 15.51 6.62
N MET A 110 -1.97 14.47 5.77
CA MET A 110 -2.20 14.67 4.34
C MET A 110 -3.66 15.05 4.08
N GLY A 111 -3.88 15.96 3.15
CA GLY A 111 -5.23 16.33 2.74
C GLY A 111 -6.00 15.09 2.27
N GLY A 112 -7.20 14.88 2.82
CA GLY A 112 -8.07 13.78 2.42
C GLY A 112 -7.68 12.41 2.98
N ALA A 113 -6.79 12.32 3.98
CA ALA A 113 -6.33 11.06 4.56
C ALA A 113 -7.46 10.06 4.90
N GLN A 114 -8.53 10.53 5.55
CA GLN A 114 -9.67 9.69 5.89
C GLN A 114 -10.39 9.18 4.62
N ALA A 115 -10.67 10.05 3.66
CA ALA A 115 -11.33 9.67 2.42
C ALA A 115 -10.50 8.67 1.61
N VAL A 116 -9.17 8.81 1.62
CA VAL A 116 -8.26 7.85 1.00
C VAL A 116 -8.30 6.51 1.73
N LEU A 117 -8.23 6.50 3.06
CA LEU A 117 -8.31 5.27 3.86
C LEU A 117 -9.63 4.52 3.67
N GLU A 118 -10.75 5.23 3.57
CA GLU A 118 -12.07 4.63 3.35
C GLU A 118 -12.28 4.15 1.91
N GLY A 119 -11.56 4.74 0.95
CA GLY A 119 -11.67 4.40 -0.46
C GLY A 119 -10.80 3.22 -0.92
N ILE A 120 -9.74 2.90 -0.16
CA ILE A 120 -8.84 1.76 -0.41
C ILE A 120 -9.42 0.47 0.19
#